data_AF-A0A497RGV3-F1
#
_entry.id   AF-A0A497RGV3-F1
#
_cell.length_a   1.000
_cell.length_b   1.000
_cell.length_c   1.000
_cell.angle_alpha   90.00
_cell.angle_beta   90.00
_cell.angle_gamma   90.00
#
_symmetry.space_group_name_H-M   'P 1'
#
loop_
_entity.id
_entity.type
_entity.pdbx_description
1 polymer ?
#
loop_
_entity_poly.entity_id
_entity_poly.type
_entity_poly.pdbx_seq_one_letter_code
_entity_poly.pdbx_strand_id
1 'polypeptide(L)'
;MVLELEDRQIKTVVVSKKYLKAVIAVDPITKNVKMLMCNNRDFCYGFNSSSILVGGECPPYCELIVAAKDYVFNRRKPKAKVEEIKGDYKIDTSNKIDFGD
;
A
#
# COMPACT_ATOMS: atom_id res chain seq x y z
N MET A 1 13.82 6.71 30.30
CA MET A 1 13.04 7.33 29.21
C MET A 1 12.41 6.19 28.44
N VAL A 2 11.15 5.88 28.75
CA VAL A 2 10.41 4.80 28.09
C VAL A 2 10.06 5.34 26.70
N LEU A 3 10.65 4.76 25.66
CA LEU A 3 10.19 4.97 24.29
C LEU A 3 8.81 4.33 24.22
N GLU A 4 7.77 5.13 24.42
CA GLU A 4 6.42 4.75 24.05
C GLU A 4 6.47 4.45 22.56
N LEU A 5 6.46 3.16 22.22
CA LEU A 5 6.17 2.68 20.89
C LEU A 5 4.73 3.11 20.61
N GLU A 6 4.55 4.36 20.17
CA GLU A 6 3.28 4.82 19.61
C GLU A 6 2.82 3.74 18.65
N ASP A 7 1.64 3.17 18.92
CA ASP A 7 0.98 2.15 18.12
C ASP A 7 1.13 2.51 16.64
N ARG A 8 2.12 1.90 15.98
CA ARG A 8 2.45 2.16 14.58
C ARG A 8 1.38 1.47 13.75
N GLN A 9 0.18 2.04 13.76
CA GLN A 9 -1.00 1.53 13.06
C GLN A 9 -0.82 1.79 11.58
N ILE A 10 -0.11 0.88 10.95
CA ILE A 10 -0.03 0.80 9.50
C ILE A 10 -1.43 0.54 8.99
N LYS A 11 -1.91 1.44 8.14
CA LYS A 11 -3.22 1.35 7.54
C LYS A 11 -3.15 0.44 6.33
N THR A 12 -3.81 -0.70 6.42
CA THR A 12 -3.96 -1.61 5.29
C THR A 12 -5.29 -1.36 4.61
N VAL A 13 -5.24 -1.11 3.31
CA VAL A 13 -6.42 -0.81 2.50
C VAL A 13 -6.49 -1.72 1.30
N VAL A 14 -7.72 -2.13 0.97
CA VAL A 14 -8.05 -2.75 -0.30
C VAL A 14 -8.49 -1.66 -1.25
N VAL A 15 -7.76 -1.52 -2.37
CA VAL A 15 -8.08 -0.57 -3.43
C VAL A 15 -8.60 -1.32 -4.64
N SER A 16 -9.79 -0.95 -5.12
CA SER A 16 -10.43 -1.58 -6.27
C SER A 16 -10.84 -0.56 -7.34
N LYS A 17 -10.51 -0.83 -8.60
CA LYS A 17 -10.85 0.01 -9.76
C LYS A 17 -11.09 -0.85 -11.01
N LYS A 18 -12.33 -0.88 -11.51
CA LYS A 18 -12.74 -1.75 -12.64
C LYS A 18 -12.29 -3.20 -12.42
N TYR A 19 -11.29 -3.67 -13.18
CA TYR A 19 -10.74 -5.03 -13.14
C TYR A 19 -9.50 -5.17 -12.24
N LEU A 20 -9.12 -4.09 -11.54
CA LEU A 20 -7.93 -4.04 -10.69
C LEU A 20 -8.32 -4.09 -9.22
N LYS A 21 -7.58 -4.88 -8.45
CA LYS A 21 -7.70 -4.99 -7.00
C LYS A 21 -6.31 -5.16 -6.41
N ALA A 22 -5.98 -4.33 -5.42
CA ALA A 22 -4.72 -4.40 -4.69
C ALA A 22 -4.95 -4.27 -3.19
N VAL A 23 -4.07 -4.89 -2.41
CA VAL A 23 -3.96 -4.69 -0.97
C VAL A 23 -2.69 -3.88 -0.72
N ILE A 24 -2.82 -2.75 -0.04
CA ILE A 24 -1.76 -1.76 0.13
C ILE A 24 -1.65 -1.39 1.60
N ALA A 25 -0.45 -1.52 2.16
CA ALA A 25 -0.09 -1.00 3.47
C ALA A 25 0.48 0.41 3.34
N VAL A 26 -0.02 1.34 4.16
CA VAL A 26 0.45 2.72 4.23
C VAL A 26 0.82 3.03 5.67
N ASP A 27 2.07 3.42 5.88
CA ASP A 27 2.51 3.98 7.15
C ASP A 27 2.17 5.49 7.16
N PRO A 28 1.25 5.93 8.03
CA PRO A 28 0.83 7.33 8.06
C PRO A 28 1.94 8.28 8.55
N ILE A 29 2.93 7.78 9.32
CA ILE A 29 4.00 8.56 9.92
C ILE A 29 5.17 8.67 8.96
N THR A 30 5.74 7.54 8.53
CA THR A 30 6.93 7.54 7.65
C THR A 30 6.59 7.81 6.18
N LYS A 31 5.28 7.81 5.85
CA LYS A 31 4.75 7.91 4.48
C LYS A 31 5.18 6.76 3.56
N ASN A 32 5.75 5.70 4.12
CA ASN A 32 6.09 4.50 3.39
C ASN A 32 4.82 3.81 2.90
N VAL A 33 4.87 3.28 1.68
CA VAL A 33 3.76 2.57 1.05
C VAL A 33 4.27 1.27 0.48
N LYS A 34 3.59 0.18 0.81
CA LYS A 34 3.93 -1.15 0.32
C LYS A 34 2.71 -1.81 -0.32
N MET A 35 2.86 -2.23 -1.56
CA MET A 35 1.88 -3.10 -2.21
C MET A 35 2.11 -4.53 -1.76
N LEU A 36 1.09 -5.14 -1.16
CA LEU A 36 1.16 -6.49 -0.61
C LEU A 36 0.72 -7.50 -1.66
N MET A 37 -0.41 -7.21 -2.30
CA MET A 37 -1.01 -8.05 -3.32
C MET A 37 -1.62 -7.17 -4.41
N CYS A 38 -1.59 -7.65 -5.65
CA CYS A 38 -2.27 -7.04 -6.78
C CYS A 38 -2.64 -8.12 -7.78
N ASN A 39 -3.88 -8.09 -8.27
CA ASN A 39 -4.38 -9.07 -9.23
C ASN A 39 -3.86 -8.86 -10.67
N ASN A 40 -3.35 -7.67 -10.98
CA ASN A 40 -2.71 -7.37 -12.25
C ASN A 40 -1.56 -6.39 -12.01
N ARG A 41 -0.38 -6.97 -11.78
CA ARG A 41 0.85 -6.23 -11.49
C ARG A 41 1.33 -5.40 -12.68
N ASP A 42 1.14 -5.90 -13.90
CA ASP A 42 1.55 -5.23 -15.13
C ASP A 42 0.89 -3.86 -15.30
N PHE A 43 -0.29 -3.65 -14.70
CA PHE A 43 -0.92 -2.32 -14.68
C PHE A 43 -0.09 -1.28 -13.93
N CYS A 44 0.51 -1.65 -12.78
CA CYS A 44 1.41 -0.73 -12.07
C CYS A 44 2.81 -0.68 -12.72
N TYR A 45 3.21 -1.71 -13.48
CA TYR A 45 4.52 -1.78 -14.12
C TYR A 45 4.56 -1.24 -15.57
N GLY A 46 3.41 -1.07 -16.22
CA GLY A 46 3.31 -0.73 -17.65
C GLY A 46 3.49 0.75 -18.01
N PHE A 47 3.46 1.65 -17.03
CA PHE A 47 3.82 3.06 -17.26
C PHE A 47 5.34 3.22 -17.13
N ASN A 48 6.02 3.13 -18.29
CA ASN A 48 7.48 3.11 -18.50
C ASN A 48 8.18 1.77 -18.19
N SER A 49 8.11 0.86 -19.15
CA SER A 49 9.06 -0.24 -19.35
C SER A 49 10.53 0.20 -19.51
N SER A 50 10.84 1.50 -19.45
CA SER A 50 12.19 2.07 -19.40
C SER A 50 12.65 2.46 -17.99
N SER A 51 11.75 2.44 -17.00
CA SER A 51 12.08 2.70 -15.61
C SER A 51 12.28 1.35 -14.92
N ILE A 52 13.51 0.83 -15.04
CA ILE A 52 14.00 -0.31 -14.26
C ILE A 52 13.45 -0.20 -12.84
N LEU A 53 12.61 -1.15 -12.46
CA LEU A 53 12.13 -1.26 -11.09
C LEU A 53 13.35 -1.58 -10.23
N VAL A 54 13.91 -0.56 -9.59
CA VAL A 54 14.95 -0.77 -8.59
C VAL A 54 14.28 -1.51 -7.43
N GLY A 55 14.46 -2.84 -7.37
CA GLY A 55 13.95 -3.68 -6.27
C GLY A 55 12.53 -4.23 -6.41
N GLY A 56 11.87 -4.15 -7.58
CA GLY A 56 10.54 -4.74 -7.79
C GLY A 56 9.36 -4.00 -7.14
N GLU A 57 9.59 -2.78 -6.65
CA GLU A 57 8.56 -1.94 -6.04
C GLU A 57 7.67 -1.25 -7.07
N CYS A 58 6.39 -1.08 -6.77
CA CYS A 58 5.46 -0.37 -7.66
C CYS A 58 5.76 1.13 -7.70
N PRO A 59 5.69 1.79 -8.87
CA PRO A 59 5.99 3.20 -8.98
C PRO A 59 5.03 4.06 -8.13
N PRO A 60 5.50 5.18 -7.55
CA PRO A 60 4.71 6.01 -6.65
C PRO A 60 3.49 6.65 -7.33
N TYR A 61 3.46 6.69 -8.67
CA TYR A 61 2.38 7.20 -9.50
C TYR A 61 1.39 6.11 -9.94
N CYS A 62 1.54 4.84 -9.53
CA CYS A 62 0.51 3.83 -9.82
C CYS A 62 -0.82 4.28 -9.21
N GLU A 63 -1.89 4.28 -10.01
CA GLU A 63 -3.18 4.84 -9.61
C GLU A 63 -3.75 4.20 -8.34
N LEU A 64 -3.48 2.92 -8.09
CA LEU A 64 -3.90 2.22 -6.87
C LEU A 64 -3.17 2.73 -5.63
N ILE A 65 -1.85 2.98 -5.75
CA ILE A 65 -1.04 3.59 -4.69
C ILE A 65 -1.50 5.01 -4.41
N VAL A 66 -1.75 5.79 -5.47
CA VAL A 66 -2.25 7.17 -5.32
C VAL A 66 -3.60 7.17 -4.60
N ALA A 67 -4.52 6.28 -4.95
CA ALA A 67 -5.82 6.17 -4.27
C ALA A 67 -5.68 5.76 -2.79
N ALA A 68 -4.79 4.83 -2.46
CA ALA A 68 -4.50 4.47 -1.07
C ALA A 68 -3.94 5.66 -0.28
N LYS A 69 -2.98 6.41 -0.85
CA LYS A 69 -2.41 7.62 -0.25
C LYS A 69 -3.46 8.71 -0.06
N ASP A 70 -4.29 8.94 -1.08
CA ASP A 70 -5.35 9.94 -1.04
C ASP A 70 -6.34 9.66 0.11
N TYR A 71 -6.67 8.38 0.34
CA TYR A 71 -7.50 7.92 1.46
C TYR A 71 -6.78 8.08 2.82
N VAL A 72 -5.61 7.45 2.99
CA VAL A 72 -4.93 7.36 4.29
C VAL A 72 -4.46 8.73 4.79
N PHE A 73 -3.95 9.58 3.89
CA PHE A 73 -3.49 10.93 4.23
C PHE A 73 -4.59 12.00 4.12
N ASN A 74 -5.83 11.61 3.81
CA ASN A 74 -6.96 12.51 3.61
C ASN A 74 -6.64 13.70 2.67
N ARG A 75 -5.88 13.46 1.59
CA ARG A 75 -5.44 14.53 0.66
C ARG A 75 -6.58 15.00 -0.23
N ARG A 76 -7.35 14.06 -0.75
CA ARG A 76 -8.49 14.26 -1.66
C ARG A 76 -9.32 12.99 -1.74
N LYS A 77 -10.53 13.11 -2.30
CA LYS A 77 -11.38 11.94 -2.55
C LYS A 77 -10.68 10.96 -3.53
N PRO A 78 -10.49 9.68 -3.15
CA PRO A 78 -9.86 8.69 -4.03
C PRO A 78 -10.64 8.50 -5.34
N LYS A 79 -9.92 8.31 -6.45
CA LYS A 79 -10.50 7.96 -7.77
C LYS A 79 -10.81 6.46 -7.93
N ALA A 80 -10.53 5.66 -6.91
CA ALA A 80 -10.80 4.23 -6.83
C ALA A 80 -11.60 3.95 -5.56
N LYS A 81 -12.27 2.79 -5.51
CA LYS A 81 -12.91 2.34 -4.27
C LYS A 81 -11.81 1.95 -3.29
N VAL A 82 -11.88 2.44 -2.05
CA VAL A 82 -10.92 2.13 -0.99
C VAL A 82 -11.70 1.62 0.21
N GLU A 83 -11.28 0.49 0.75
CA GLU A 83 -11.82 -0.13 1.97
C GLU A 83 -10.67 -0.36 2.94
N GLU A 84 -10.74 0.22 4.14
CA GLU A 84 -9.78 -0.06 5.21
C GLU A 84 -10.11 -1.42 5.82
N ILE A 85 -9.10 -2.28 5.91
CA ILE A 85 -9.19 -3.55 6.63
C ILE A 85 -8.48 -3.39 7.96
N LYS A 86 -9.15 -3.83 9.03
CA LYS A 86 -8.56 -3.96 10.36
C LYS A 86 -8.01 -5.38 10.46
N GLY A 87 -6.74 -5.51 10.75
CA GLY A 87 -6.10 -6.80 10.95
C GLY A 87 -4.84 -6.64 11.79
N ASP A 88 -4.56 -7.65 12.60
CA ASP A 88 -3.35 -7.75 13.42
C ASP A 88 -2.19 -8.23 12.55
N TYR A 89 -1.78 -7.44 11.55
CA TYR A 89 -0.67 -7.82 10.68
C TYR A 89 0.66 -7.61 11.41
N LYS A 90 1.39 -8.69 11.67
CA LYS A 90 2.79 -8.59 12.09
C LYS A 90 3.65 -8.37 10.86
N ILE A 91 4.25 -7.19 10.77
CA ILE A 91 5.28 -6.92 9.77
C ILE A 91 6.57 -7.47 10.35
N ASP A 92 7.06 -8.58 9.80
CA ASP A 92 8.37 -9.09 10.18
C ASP A 92 9.47 -8.11 9.72
N THR A 93 10.62 -8.14 10.38
CA THR A 93 11.84 -7.37 10.03
C THR A 93 12.27 -7.46 8.56
N SER A 94 11.78 -8.46 7.81
CA SER A 94 11.95 -8.61 6.37
C SER A 94 10.98 -7.79 5.51
N ASN A 95 10.13 -6.95 6.13
CA ASN A 95 9.06 -6.19 5.48
C ASN A 95 8.01 -7.10 4.79
N LYS A 96 8.00 -8.41 5.06
CA LYS A 96 7.00 -9.35 4.53
C LYS A 96 5.74 -9.29 5.40
N ILE A 97 4.59 -9.40 4.75
CA ILE A 97 3.31 -9.46 5.44
C ILE A 97 2.86 -10.90 5.43
N ASP A 98 2.93 -11.53 6.60
CA ASP A 98 2.37 -12.84 6.85
C ASP A 98 0.91 -12.68 7.28
N PHE A 99 0.02 -13.27 6.48
CA PHE A 99 -1.37 -13.45 6.85
C PHE A 99 -1.39 -14.78 7.62
N GLY A 100 -1.43 -14.72 8.96
CA GLY A 100 -1.53 -15.93 9.77
C GLY A 100 -2.78 -16.73 9.39
N ASP A 101 -2.61 -18.05 9.25
CA ASP A 101 -3.70 -19.02 9.02
C ASP A 101 -4.71 -19.06 10.19
#